data_AF-A0A4Y2BXF2-F1
#
_entry.id   AF-A0A4Y2BXF2-F1
#
_cell.length_a   1.000
_cell.length_b   1.000
_cell.length_c   1.000
_cell.angle_alpha   90.00
_cell.angle_beta   90.00
_cell.angle_gamma   90.00
#
_symmetry.space_group_name_H-M   'P 1'
#
loop_
_entity.id
_entity.type
_entity.pdbx_description
1 polymer ?
#
loop_
_entity_poly.entity_id
_entity_poly.type
_entity_poly.pdbx_seq_one_letter_code
_entity_poly.pdbx_strand_id
1 'polypeptide(L)'
;MTTIYSKSLKIADEQKLSTIVAVMDQALYCEAQQIRWSNNEYEERIILRLGEFHTLMSFLAIIGKRFRDAELEDIFIESGLVAQNSLNGVMNGHHYNRSIRAHKIMAEALESLRWQSFIEQTDKTTVDIVNTTSEELYLSYKNKTFLNILEQENIDSVLKTYSNYVKQHCLESPTFKFWTSYLEMVEIMLLFQRATREGNWILHLSTVSIMMPWYFAYDRVNYARYLPVYWTEMVNLEERHPSIYQEFLKGHFVVQRQQECGFNLTACDQVIEQTFNRESKSKGGLTYHT
;
A
#
# COMPACT_ATOMS: atom_id res chain seq x y z
N MET A 1 12.36 -1.81 -26.12
CA MET A 1 12.92 -1.38 -24.81
C MET A 1 14.20 -0.54 -24.94
N THR A 2 15.23 -0.96 -25.69
CA THR A 2 16.46 -0.14 -25.89
C THR A 2 16.17 1.27 -26.41
N THR A 3 15.15 1.43 -27.26
CA THR A 3 14.66 2.73 -27.73
C THR A 3 14.04 3.60 -26.62
N ILE A 4 13.50 3.01 -25.55
CA ILE A 4 12.95 3.74 -24.40
C ILE A 4 14.10 4.28 -23.56
N TYR A 5 15.15 3.49 -23.34
CA TYR A 5 16.37 3.91 -22.66
C TYR A 5 17.06 5.09 -23.36
N SER A 6 17.30 4.96 -24.68
CA SER A 6 17.93 6.04 -25.44
C SER A 6 17.10 7.33 -25.48
N LYS A 7 15.77 7.21 -25.60
CA LYS A 7 14.86 8.36 -25.46
C LYS A 7 14.91 8.97 -24.07
N SER A 8 14.97 8.16 -23.02
CA SER A 8 15.02 8.63 -21.64
C SER A 8 16.31 9.39 -21.35
N LEU A 9 17.47 8.90 -21.82
CA LEU A 9 18.73 9.64 -21.73
C LEU A 9 18.70 10.93 -22.53
N LYS A 10 18.17 10.91 -23.76
CA LYS A 10 18.01 12.12 -24.56
C LYS A 10 17.16 13.17 -23.85
N ILE A 11 16.04 12.77 -23.25
CA ILE A 11 15.21 13.67 -22.44
C ILE A 11 15.99 14.19 -21.23
N ALA A 12 16.74 13.32 -20.54
CA ALA A 12 17.57 13.73 -19.42
C ALA A 12 18.60 14.79 -19.84
N ASP A 13 19.30 14.59 -20.96
CA ASP A 13 20.28 15.53 -21.50
C ASP A 13 19.62 16.87 -21.90
N GLU A 14 18.48 16.84 -22.57
CA GLU A 14 17.71 18.03 -22.95
C GLU A 14 17.22 18.83 -21.72
N GLN A 15 16.87 18.13 -20.64
CA GLN A 15 16.46 18.73 -19.37
C GLN A 15 17.64 19.01 -18.42
N LYS A 16 18.89 18.75 -18.86
CA LYS A 16 20.12 18.89 -18.06
C LYS A 16 20.09 18.11 -16.74
N LEU A 17 19.49 16.93 -16.75
CA LEU A 17 19.42 16.00 -15.64
C LEU A 17 20.53 14.95 -15.74
N SER A 18 21.27 14.76 -14.65
CA SER A 18 22.27 13.69 -14.55
C SER A 18 21.61 12.30 -14.54
N THR A 19 20.43 12.22 -13.92
CA THR A 19 19.70 10.98 -13.65
C THR A 19 18.21 11.18 -13.91
N ILE A 20 17.53 10.18 -14.46
CA ILE A 20 16.08 10.16 -14.66
C ILE A 20 15.45 9.01 -13.88
N VAL A 21 14.27 9.26 -13.31
CA VAL A 21 13.46 8.23 -12.63
C VAL A 21 12.32 7.83 -13.55
N ALA A 22 12.18 6.53 -13.81
CA ALA A 22 11.08 5.98 -14.60
C ALA A 22 10.26 5.01 -13.75
N VAL A 23 8.95 5.23 -13.68
CA VAL A 23 8.00 4.32 -13.01
C VAL A 23 7.40 3.39 -14.06
N MET A 24 7.40 2.09 -13.78
CA MET A 24 6.90 1.07 -14.70
C MET A 24 5.97 0.09 -14.00
N ASP A 25 5.00 -0.46 -14.73
CA ASP A 25 4.33 -1.67 -14.27
C ASP A 25 5.34 -2.81 -14.13
N GLN A 26 4.94 -3.88 -13.44
CA GLN A 26 5.83 -4.99 -13.20
C GLN A 26 6.41 -5.62 -14.47
N ALA A 27 5.59 -5.86 -15.49
CA ALA A 27 6.03 -6.62 -16.66
C ALA A 27 7.13 -5.84 -17.40
N LEU A 28 6.91 -4.52 -17.57
CA LEU A 28 7.91 -3.62 -18.12
C LEU A 28 9.12 -3.48 -17.21
N TYR A 29 8.93 -3.33 -15.89
CA TYR A 29 10.04 -3.22 -14.94
C TYR A 29 11.01 -4.40 -15.07
N CYS A 30 10.51 -5.64 -15.16
CA CYS A 30 11.33 -6.85 -15.24
C CYS A 30 12.28 -6.81 -16.45
N GLU A 31 11.72 -6.55 -17.64
CA GLU A 31 12.48 -6.49 -18.88
C GLU A 31 13.41 -5.26 -18.90
N ALA A 32 12.94 -4.12 -18.38
CA ALA A 32 13.70 -2.89 -18.34
C ALA A 32 14.93 -3.08 -17.46
N GLN A 33 14.76 -3.70 -16.30
CA GLN A 33 15.84 -3.95 -15.35
C GLN A 33 16.96 -4.81 -15.96
N GLN A 34 16.61 -5.85 -16.72
CA GLN A 34 17.61 -6.69 -17.40
C GLN A 34 18.44 -5.90 -18.41
N ILE A 35 17.80 -5.02 -19.18
CA ILE A 35 18.50 -4.17 -20.16
C ILE A 35 19.38 -3.15 -19.43
N ARG A 36 18.86 -2.53 -18.36
CA ARG A 36 19.61 -1.58 -17.55
C ARG A 36 20.90 -2.17 -16.98
N TRP A 37 20.85 -3.37 -16.40
CA TRP A 37 22.03 -4.03 -15.85
C TRP A 37 23.08 -4.43 -16.88
N SER A 38 22.71 -4.50 -18.17
CA SER A 38 23.66 -4.80 -19.24
C SER A 38 24.42 -3.58 -19.76
N ASN A 39 24.15 -2.39 -19.24
CA ASN A 39 24.78 -1.15 -19.68
C ASN A 39 25.01 -0.19 -18.50
N ASN A 40 26.28 0.10 -18.21
CA ASN A 40 26.67 0.95 -17.08
C ASN A 40 26.06 2.35 -17.12
N GLU A 41 25.95 2.97 -18.31
CA GLU A 41 25.34 4.30 -18.44
C GLU A 41 23.85 4.24 -18.06
N TYR A 42 23.13 3.18 -18.49
CA TYR A 42 21.73 3.00 -18.11
C TYR A 42 21.60 2.74 -16.61
N GLU A 43 22.48 1.91 -16.04
CA GLU A 43 22.45 1.61 -14.60
C GLU A 43 22.67 2.86 -13.74
N GLU A 44 23.59 3.72 -14.14
CA GLU A 44 23.96 4.94 -13.41
C GLU A 44 22.97 6.10 -13.65
N ARG A 45 22.45 6.24 -14.87
CA ARG A 45 21.62 7.40 -15.23
C ARG A 45 20.12 7.16 -15.16
N ILE A 46 19.66 5.91 -15.07
CA ILE A 46 18.24 5.59 -15.04
C ILE A 46 17.89 4.81 -13.78
N ILE A 47 17.04 5.40 -12.94
CA ILE A 47 16.47 4.74 -11.77
C ILE A 47 15.09 4.22 -12.15
N LEU A 48 14.91 2.90 -12.06
CA LEU A 48 13.60 2.29 -12.28
C LEU A 48 12.84 2.18 -10.96
N ARG A 49 11.55 2.48 -10.99
CA ARG A 49 10.62 2.22 -9.88
C ARG A 49 9.49 1.29 -10.32
N LEU A 50 9.15 0.35 -9.44
CA LEU A 50 7.89 -0.39 -9.56
C LEU A 50 6.72 0.55 -9.25
N GLY A 51 5.71 0.51 -10.11
CA GLY A 51 4.47 1.27 -9.95
C GLY A 51 3.71 0.87 -8.70
N GLU A 52 3.39 1.86 -7.86
CA GLU A 52 2.76 1.62 -6.57
C GLU A 52 1.34 1.08 -6.74
N PHE A 53 0.59 1.56 -7.74
CA PHE A 53 -0.78 1.11 -7.98
C PHE A 53 -0.84 -0.36 -8.37
N HIS A 54 -0.02 -0.79 -9.32
CA HIS A 54 0.02 -2.20 -9.72
C HIS A 54 0.59 -3.10 -8.61
N THR A 55 1.55 -2.60 -7.83
CA THR A 55 2.06 -3.31 -6.64
C THR A 55 0.91 -3.57 -5.66
N LEU A 56 0.16 -2.54 -5.28
CA LEU A 56 -0.96 -2.65 -4.35
C LEU A 56 -2.12 -3.52 -4.89
N MET A 57 -2.43 -3.43 -6.19
CA MET A 57 -3.40 -4.33 -6.83
C MET A 57 -2.98 -5.81 -6.71
N SER A 58 -1.69 -6.09 -6.89
CA SER A 58 -1.18 -7.45 -6.73
C SER A 58 -1.26 -7.92 -5.27
N PHE A 59 -1.04 -7.02 -4.31
CA PHE A 59 -1.19 -7.32 -2.88
C PHE A 59 -2.65 -7.56 -2.48
N LEU A 60 -3.59 -6.77 -2.99
CA LEU A 60 -5.03 -7.03 -2.86
C LEU A 60 -5.40 -8.43 -3.36
N ALA A 61 -4.83 -8.84 -4.49
CA ALA A 61 -5.02 -10.16 -5.05
C ALA A 61 -4.39 -11.27 -4.18
N ILE A 62 -3.39 -10.96 -3.35
CA ILE A 62 -2.86 -11.88 -2.34
C ILE A 62 -3.85 -12.03 -1.18
N ILE A 63 -4.37 -10.92 -0.65
CA ILE A 63 -5.41 -10.94 0.40
C ILE A 63 -6.61 -11.77 -0.10
N GLY A 64 -7.12 -11.47 -1.30
CA GLY A 64 -8.20 -12.25 -1.89
C GLY A 64 -7.87 -13.73 -2.02
N LYS A 65 -6.68 -14.11 -2.53
CA LYS A 65 -6.28 -15.53 -2.64
C LYS A 65 -6.21 -16.24 -1.27
N ARG A 66 -5.78 -15.55 -0.21
CA ARG A 66 -5.67 -16.15 1.14
C ARG A 66 -7.02 -16.41 1.79
N PHE A 67 -7.97 -15.50 1.61
CA PHE A 67 -9.20 -15.47 2.41
C PHE A 67 -10.46 -15.81 1.63
N ARG A 68 -10.41 -15.90 0.29
CA ARG A 68 -11.58 -16.17 -0.56
C ARG A 68 -12.40 -17.35 -0.07
N ASP A 69 -11.77 -18.52 -0.01
CA ASP A 69 -12.43 -19.78 0.30
C ASP A 69 -12.55 -20.00 1.83
N ALA A 70 -12.18 -18.98 2.62
CA ALA A 70 -12.38 -18.93 4.07
C ALA A 70 -13.57 -18.02 4.39
N GLU A 71 -14.65 -18.13 3.61
CA GLU A 71 -15.93 -17.41 3.75
C GLU A 71 -15.87 -15.89 3.48
N LEU A 72 -14.70 -15.32 3.15
CA LEU A 72 -14.64 -13.88 2.83
C LEU A 72 -15.51 -13.54 1.61
N GLU A 73 -15.58 -14.45 0.62
CA GLU A 73 -16.44 -14.23 -0.55
C GLU A 73 -17.93 -14.23 -0.19
N ASP A 74 -18.35 -15.18 0.65
CA ASP A 74 -19.72 -15.30 1.11
C ASP A 74 -20.12 -14.07 1.93
N ILE A 75 -19.26 -13.66 2.87
CA ILE A 75 -19.48 -12.43 3.67
C ILE A 75 -19.64 -11.22 2.74
N PHE A 76 -18.82 -11.08 1.70
CA PHE A 76 -18.92 -9.96 0.77
C PHE A 76 -20.22 -9.95 -0.03
N ILE A 77 -20.71 -11.12 -0.43
CA ILE A 77 -21.95 -11.25 -1.20
C ILE A 77 -23.17 -11.07 -0.29
N GLU A 78 -23.24 -11.82 0.81
CA GLU A 78 -24.40 -11.88 1.71
C GLU A 78 -24.63 -10.56 2.46
N SER A 79 -23.56 -9.83 2.80
CA SER A 79 -23.67 -8.48 3.37
C SER A 79 -24.10 -7.42 2.36
N GLY A 80 -24.15 -7.74 1.06
CA GLY A 80 -24.41 -6.79 -0.02
C GLY A 80 -23.26 -5.82 -0.28
N LEU A 81 -22.08 -6.04 0.32
CA LEU A 81 -20.90 -5.20 0.15
C LEU A 81 -20.34 -5.27 -1.27
N VAL A 82 -20.38 -6.46 -1.88
CA VAL A 82 -19.92 -6.71 -3.25
C VAL A 82 -20.96 -7.52 -4.00
N ALA A 83 -21.43 -7.00 -5.13
CA ALA A 83 -22.31 -7.76 -6.02
C ALA A 83 -21.57 -8.96 -6.64
N GLN A 84 -22.29 -10.08 -6.84
CA GLN A 84 -21.75 -11.33 -7.43
C GLN A 84 -20.87 -11.09 -8.65
N ASN A 85 -21.36 -10.28 -9.61
CA ASN A 85 -20.66 -9.99 -10.87
C ASN A 85 -19.37 -9.16 -10.69
N SER A 86 -19.15 -8.56 -9.52
CA SER A 86 -17.96 -7.77 -9.21
C SER A 86 -16.96 -8.52 -8.33
N LEU A 87 -17.36 -9.65 -7.71
CA LEU A 87 -16.55 -10.39 -6.73
C LEU A 87 -15.19 -10.78 -7.29
N ASN A 88 -15.14 -11.43 -8.46
CA ASN A 88 -13.87 -11.86 -9.04
C ASN A 88 -12.90 -10.70 -9.29
N GLY A 89 -13.40 -9.54 -9.72
CA GLY A 89 -12.56 -8.36 -9.88
C GLY A 89 -12.12 -7.77 -8.54
N VAL A 90 -12.94 -7.85 -7.49
CA VAL A 90 -12.59 -7.42 -6.14
C VAL A 90 -11.51 -8.30 -5.53
N MET A 91 -11.73 -9.62 -5.53
CA MET A 91 -10.82 -10.63 -4.95
C MET A 91 -9.49 -10.75 -5.70
N ASN A 92 -9.45 -10.38 -6.98
CA ASN A 92 -8.21 -10.32 -7.75
C ASN A 92 -7.56 -8.92 -7.76
N GLY A 93 -8.09 -7.95 -6.99
CA GLY A 93 -7.57 -6.58 -6.95
C GLY A 93 -7.77 -5.75 -8.21
N HIS A 94 -8.33 -6.32 -9.29
CA HIS A 94 -8.57 -5.64 -10.57
C HIS A 94 -9.58 -4.50 -10.47
N HIS A 95 -10.59 -4.65 -9.61
CA HIS A 95 -11.53 -3.58 -9.29
C HIS A 95 -11.01 -2.70 -8.16
N TYR A 96 -9.82 -2.12 -8.34
CA TYR A 96 -9.03 -1.45 -7.29
C TYR A 96 -9.85 -0.65 -6.26
N ASN A 97 -10.63 0.36 -6.70
CA ASN A 97 -11.41 1.19 -5.78
C ASN A 97 -12.45 0.39 -4.99
N ARG A 98 -13.10 -0.61 -5.62
CA ARG A 98 -14.05 -1.49 -4.94
C ARG A 98 -13.35 -2.44 -3.99
N SER A 99 -12.18 -2.98 -4.38
CA SER A 99 -11.36 -3.83 -3.51
C SER A 99 -10.93 -3.09 -2.26
N ILE A 100 -10.34 -1.90 -2.39
CA ILE A 100 -9.92 -1.06 -1.25
C ILE A 100 -11.10 -0.78 -0.33
N ARG A 101 -12.26 -0.42 -0.89
CA ARG A 101 -13.47 -0.15 -0.09
C ARG A 101 -13.95 -1.40 0.65
N ALA A 102 -14.04 -2.54 -0.02
CA ALA A 102 -14.52 -3.79 0.57
C ALA A 102 -13.63 -4.24 1.73
N HIS A 103 -12.31 -4.26 1.53
CA HIS A 103 -11.36 -4.64 2.57
C HIS A 103 -11.34 -3.68 3.76
N LYS A 104 -11.51 -2.36 3.54
CA LYS A 104 -11.65 -1.38 4.62
C LYS A 104 -12.90 -1.63 5.48
N ILE A 105 -14.05 -1.85 4.84
CA ILE A 105 -15.30 -2.09 5.56
C ILE A 105 -15.24 -3.42 6.32
N MET A 106 -14.67 -4.46 5.71
CA MET A 106 -14.49 -5.74 6.38
C MET A 106 -13.54 -5.66 7.58
N ALA A 107 -12.42 -4.96 7.43
CA ALA A 107 -11.48 -4.77 8.53
C ALA A 107 -12.13 -4.00 9.67
N GLU A 108 -12.87 -2.92 9.39
CA GLU A 108 -13.62 -2.19 10.41
C GLU A 108 -14.64 -3.07 11.13
N ALA A 109 -15.39 -3.89 10.39
CA ALA A 109 -16.37 -4.82 10.98
C ALA A 109 -15.70 -5.86 11.89
N LEU A 110 -14.59 -6.45 11.45
CA LEU A 110 -13.83 -7.42 12.25
C LEU A 110 -13.17 -6.77 13.47
N GLU A 111 -12.58 -5.59 13.32
CA GLU A 111 -12.01 -4.83 14.44
C GLU A 111 -13.08 -4.47 15.46
N SER A 112 -14.26 -4.03 15.00
CA SER A 112 -15.39 -3.71 15.87
C SER A 112 -15.85 -4.93 16.68
N LEU A 113 -15.99 -6.09 16.03
CA LEU A 113 -16.35 -7.34 16.72
C LEU A 113 -15.27 -7.78 17.71
N ARG A 114 -14.00 -7.68 17.32
CA ARG A 114 -12.85 -8.02 18.18
C ARG A 114 -12.74 -7.07 19.37
N TRP A 115 -12.97 -5.78 19.16
CA TRP A 115 -13.01 -4.76 20.20
C TRP A 115 -14.16 -4.99 21.17
N GLN A 116 -15.37 -5.28 20.67
CA GLN A 116 -16.51 -5.64 21.52
C GLN A 116 -16.18 -6.85 22.40
N SER A 117 -15.63 -7.91 21.81
CA SER A 117 -15.24 -9.10 22.55
C SER A 117 -14.17 -8.83 23.61
N PHE A 118 -13.23 -7.93 23.33
CA PHE A 118 -12.24 -7.45 24.30
C PHE A 118 -12.90 -6.77 25.51
N ILE A 119 -13.84 -5.86 25.27
CA ILE A 119 -14.56 -5.14 26.34
C ILE A 119 -15.39 -6.11 27.21
N GLU A 120 -16.07 -7.08 26.59
CA GLU A 120 -16.91 -8.05 27.30
C GLU A 120 -16.13 -9.00 28.21
N GLN A 121 -14.87 -9.30 27.88
CA GLN A 121 -14.04 -10.27 28.60
C GLN A 121 -13.05 -9.62 29.59
N THR A 122 -12.95 -8.31 29.57
CA THR A 122 -12.00 -7.53 30.37
C THR A 122 -12.60 -7.11 31.70
N ASP A 123 -11.77 -6.89 32.72
CA ASP A 123 -12.22 -6.47 34.04
C ASP A 123 -12.76 -5.02 34.03
N LYS A 124 -13.65 -4.73 35.00
CA LYS A 124 -14.31 -3.42 35.10
C LYS A 124 -13.32 -2.24 35.18
N THR A 125 -12.19 -2.41 35.86
CA THR A 125 -11.18 -1.34 36.01
C THR A 125 -10.62 -0.94 34.64
N THR A 126 -10.26 -1.94 33.84
CA THR A 126 -9.74 -1.70 32.49
C THR A 126 -10.82 -1.11 31.58
N VAL A 127 -12.09 -1.55 31.69
CA VAL A 127 -13.20 -0.95 30.94
C VAL A 127 -13.39 0.52 31.31
N ASP A 128 -13.29 0.88 32.59
CA ASP A 128 -13.40 2.27 33.05
C ASP A 128 -12.24 3.14 32.48
N ILE A 129 -11.02 2.60 32.41
CA ILE A 129 -9.87 3.25 31.75
C ILE A 129 -10.13 3.45 30.26
N VAL A 130 -10.63 2.42 29.56
CA VAL A 130 -10.94 2.51 28.13
C VAL A 130 -11.99 3.58 27.85
N ASN A 131 -13.07 3.62 28.64
CA ASN A 131 -14.14 4.61 28.47
C ASN A 131 -13.62 6.03 28.69
N THR A 132 -12.87 6.25 29.77
CA THR A 132 -12.26 7.56 30.07
C THR A 132 -11.32 8.01 28.94
N THR A 133 -10.45 7.11 28.50
CA THR A 133 -9.50 7.37 27.40
C THR A 133 -10.23 7.66 26.09
N SER A 134 -11.33 6.96 25.81
CA SER A 134 -12.15 7.17 24.61
C SER A 134 -12.83 8.54 24.60
N GLU A 135 -13.33 8.99 25.76
CA GLU A 135 -13.90 10.33 25.91
C GLU A 135 -12.84 11.42 25.70
N GLU A 136 -11.65 11.26 26.26
CA GLU A 136 -10.52 12.19 26.07
C GLU A 136 -10.08 12.26 24.61
N LEU A 137 -9.97 11.11 23.93
CA LEU A 137 -9.68 11.03 22.50
C LEU A 137 -10.74 11.77 21.67
N TYR A 138 -12.03 11.57 21.98
CA TYR A 138 -13.11 12.26 21.29
C TYR A 138 -13.07 13.78 21.48
N LEU A 139 -12.86 14.24 22.71
CA LEU A 139 -12.78 15.66 23.02
C LEU A 139 -11.54 16.32 22.39
N SER A 140 -10.40 15.64 22.40
CA SER A 140 -9.16 16.16 21.81
C SER A 140 -9.21 16.24 20.29
N TYR A 141 -9.89 15.30 19.64
CA TYR A 141 -10.15 15.38 18.21
C TYR A 141 -10.97 16.65 17.88
N LYS A 142 -12.06 16.90 18.62
CA LYS A 142 -12.86 18.14 18.46
C LYS A 142 -12.04 19.40 18.69
N ASN A 143 -11.16 19.38 19.67
CA ASN A 143 -10.34 20.52 20.06
C ASN A 143 -9.04 20.66 19.26
N LYS A 144 -8.78 19.76 18.29
CA LYS A 144 -7.54 19.71 17.47
C LYS A 144 -6.27 19.54 18.31
N THR A 145 -6.37 18.93 19.48
CA THR A 145 -5.24 18.61 20.37
C THR A 145 -4.95 17.12 20.40
N PHE A 146 -5.52 16.35 19.47
CA PHE A 146 -5.42 14.90 19.39
C PHE A 146 -3.99 14.37 19.52
N LEU A 147 -3.03 14.97 18.81
CA LEU A 147 -1.63 14.54 18.83
C LEU A 147 -1.00 14.63 20.22
N ASN A 148 -1.44 15.57 21.06
CA ASN A 148 -0.89 15.75 22.42
C ASN A 148 -1.36 14.64 23.38
N ILE A 149 -2.47 13.97 23.07
CA ILE A 149 -3.00 12.91 23.92
C ILE A 149 -2.34 11.57 23.60
N LEU A 150 -1.88 11.37 22.35
CA LEU A 150 -1.29 10.11 21.90
C LEU A 150 -0.09 9.61 22.73
N GLU A 151 0.60 10.50 23.45
CA GLU A 151 1.76 10.16 24.29
C GLU A 151 1.39 9.95 25.77
N GLN A 152 0.10 9.92 26.12
CA GLN A 152 -0.34 9.74 27.49
C GLN A 152 -0.33 8.26 27.91
N GLU A 153 0.01 8.03 29.18
CA GLU A 153 0.17 6.68 29.76
C GLU A 153 -1.12 5.85 29.71
N ASN A 154 -2.30 6.49 29.78
CA ASN A 154 -3.58 5.82 29.66
C ASN A 154 -3.80 5.23 28.26
N ILE A 155 -3.43 5.94 27.18
CA ILE A 155 -3.48 5.41 25.82
C ILE A 155 -2.54 4.21 25.68
N ASP A 156 -1.29 4.35 26.11
CA ASP A 156 -0.32 3.26 26.07
C ASP A 156 -0.82 2.03 26.84
N SER A 157 -1.43 2.23 28.00
CA SER A 157 -2.04 1.18 28.82
C SER A 157 -3.18 0.46 28.08
N VAL A 158 -4.10 1.22 27.47
CA VAL A 158 -5.21 0.66 26.67
C VAL A 158 -4.68 -0.15 25.49
N LEU A 159 -3.75 0.43 24.71
CA LEU A 159 -3.15 -0.23 23.54
C LEU A 159 -2.41 -1.51 23.93
N LYS A 160 -1.64 -1.47 25.02
CA LYS A 160 -0.92 -2.64 25.53
C LYS A 160 -1.87 -3.74 25.99
N THR A 161 -2.93 -3.37 26.69
CA THR A 161 -3.92 -4.34 27.20
C THR A 161 -4.69 -5.00 26.06
N TYR A 162 -5.12 -4.22 25.06
CA TYR A 162 -5.73 -4.75 23.84
C TYR A 162 -4.76 -5.63 23.04
N SER A 163 -3.50 -5.21 22.89
CA SER A 163 -2.48 -6.02 22.20
C SER A 163 -2.24 -7.37 22.90
N ASN A 164 -2.22 -7.38 24.23
CA ASN A 164 -2.08 -8.61 25.01
C ASN A 164 -3.30 -9.54 24.82
N TYR A 165 -4.51 -8.99 24.85
CA TYR A 165 -5.73 -9.73 24.54
C TYR A 165 -5.65 -10.40 23.16
N VAL A 166 -5.30 -9.65 22.11
CA VAL A 166 -5.16 -10.19 20.75
C VAL A 166 -4.10 -11.29 20.70
N LYS A 167 -2.93 -11.10 21.31
CA LYS A 167 -1.85 -12.10 21.35
C LYS A 167 -2.28 -13.39 22.04
N GLN A 168 -2.96 -13.28 23.18
CA GLN A 168 -3.45 -14.42 23.93
C GLN A 168 -4.47 -15.23 23.10
N HIS A 169 -5.48 -14.58 22.54
CA HIS A 169 -6.50 -15.28 21.74
C HIS A 169 -5.95 -15.87 20.44
N CYS A 170 -4.90 -15.27 19.86
CA CYS A 170 -4.17 -15.88 18.74
C CYS A 170 -3.45 -17.19 19.12
N LEU A 171 -3.08 -17.39 20.38
CA LEU A 171 -2.48 -18.65 20.88
C LEU A 171 -3.56 -19.71 21.14
N GLU A 172 -4.74 -19.29 21.57
CA GLU A 172 -5.84 -20.16 21.98
C GLU A 172 -6.71 -20.63 20.79
N SER A 173 -6.88 -19.77 19.76
CA SER A 173 -7.80 -20.03 18.65
C SER A 173 -7.13 -19.85 17.28
N PRO A 174 -6.96 -20.94 16.51
CA PRO A 174 -6.47 -20.87 15.14
C PRO A 174 -7.33 -19.96 14.23
N THR A 175 -8.65 -19.96 14.42
CA THR A 175 -9.58 -19.11 13.66
C THR A 175 -9.38 -17.64 14.00
N PHE A 176 -9.23 -17.30 15.29
CA PHE A 176 -8.96 -15.93 15.71
C PHE A 176 -7.62 -15.44 15.15
N LYS A 177 -6.59 -16.29 15.18
CA LYS A 177 -5.28 -16.01 14.59
C LYS A 177 -5.37 -15.79 13.08
N PHE A 178 -6.14 -16.63 12.39
CA PHE A 178 -6.33 -16.53 10.94
C PHE A 178 -6.97 -15.18 10.54
N TRP A 179 -8.06 -14.78 11.19
CA TRP A 179 -8.70 -13.49 10.92
C TRP A 179 -7.90 -12.30 11.47
N THR A 180 -7.10 -12.47 12.51
CA THR A 180 -6.12 -11.44 12.91
C THR A 180 -5.10 -11.21 11.79
N SER A 181 -4.63 -12.26 11.11
CA SER A 181 -3.75 -12.10 9.94
C SER A 181 -4.43 -11.37 8.76
N TYR A 182 -5.76 -11.40 8.66
CA TYR A 182 -6.49 -10.57 7.68
C TYR A 182 -6.32 -9.09 8.00
N LEU A 183 -6.56 -8.72 9.26
CA LEU A 183 -6.44 -7.34 9.74
C LEU A 183 -5.02 -6.81 9.56
N GLU A 184 -4.00 -7.59 9.91
CA GLU A 184 -2.58 -7.25 9.69
C GLU A 184 -2.28 -7.00 8.20
N MET A 185 -2.78 -7.85 7.30
CA MET A 185 -2.58 -7.65 5.86
C MET A 185 -3.33 -6.42 5.33
N VAL A 186 -4.55 -6.15 5.79
CA VAL A 186 -5.27 -4.93 5.42
C VAL A 186 -4.56 -3.69 5.97
N GLU A 187 -4.01 -3.74 7.17
CA GLU A 187 -3.20 -2.65 7.73
C GLU A 187 -1.96 -2.36 6.87
N ILE A 188 -1.22 -3.40 6.46
CA ILE A 188 -0.08 -3.25 5.53
C ILE A 188 -0.52 -2.58 4.22
N MET A 189 -1.66 -2.99 3.65
CA MET A 189 -2.26 -2.36 2.47
C MET A 189 -2.56 -0.86 2.71
N LEU A 190 -3.09 -0.51 3.88
CA LEU A 190 -3.40 0.87 4.25
C LEU A 190 -2.14 1.72 4.50
N LEU A 191 -1.10 1.16 5.11
CA LEU A 191 0.20 1.82 5.30
C LEU A 191 0.85 2.14 3.95
N PHE A 192 0.77 1.22 2.99
CA PHE A 192 1.30 1.45 1.65
C PHE A 192 0.54 2.55 0.91
N GLN A 193 -0.79 2.54 1.04
CA GLN A 193 -1.62 3.63 0.52
C GLN A 193 -1.28 4.96 1.21
N ARG A 194 -1.15 4.98 2.54
CA ARG A 194 -0.78 6.17 3.31
C ARG A 194 0.56 6.74 2.86
N ALA A 195 1.58 5.89 2.69
CA ALA A 195 2.89 6.30 2.19
C ALA A 195 2.79 7.06 0.85
N THR A 196 1.96 6.55 -0.07
CA THR A 196 1.69 7.21 -1.35
C THR A 196 0.96 8.54 -1.17
N ARG A 197 -0.10 8.55 -0.35
CA ARG A 197 -0.96 9.74 -0.16
C ARG A 197 -0.26 10.89 0.57
N GLU A 198 0.69 10.58 1.43
CA GLU A 198 1.51 11.54 2.18
C GLU A 198 2.85 11.85 1.50
N GLY A 199 3.22 11.13 0.43
CA GLY A 199 4.55 11.26 -0.18
C GLY A 199 5.66 10.85 0.80
N ASN A 200 5.38 9.90 1.68
CA ASN A 200 6.32 9.45 2.71
C ASN A 200 7.20 8.31 2.18
N TRP A 201 8.41 8.67 1.76
CA TRP A 201 9.36 7.73 1.15
C TRP A 201 9.83 6.63 2.09
N ILE A 202 10.08 6.97 3.36
CA ILE A 202 10.54 6.00 4.35
C ILE A 202 9.44 4.97 4.64
N LEU A 203 8.20 5.43 4.85
CA LEU A 203 7.06 4.55 5.06
C LEU A 203 6.80 3.66 3.83
N HIS A 204 7.01 4.19 2.61
CA HIS A 204 6.92 3.40 1.38
C HIS A 204 7.89 2.22 1.41
N LEU A 205 9.18 2.45 1.67
CA LEU A 205 10.20 1.40 1.70
C LEU A 205 10.00 0.41 2.85
N SER A 206 9.63 0.90 4.03
CA SER A 206 9.28 0.03 5.16
C SER A 206 8.11 -0.88 4.79
N THR A 207 7.05 -0.34 4.19
CA THR A 207 5.88 -1.14 3.84
C THR A 207 6.16 -2.13 2.72
N VAL A 208 6.95 -1.76 1.70
CA VAL A 208 7.41 -2.69 0.66
C VAL A 208 8.14 -3.89 1.27
N SER A 209 9.02 -3.66 2.25
CA SER A 209 9.73 -4.75 2.94
C SER A 209 8.78 -5.70 3.67
N ILE A 210 7.73 -5.17 4.32
CA ILE A 210 6.75 -5.94 5.08
C ILE A 210 5.79 -6.69 4.14
N MET A 211 5.48 -6.11 2.97
CA MET A 211 4.67 -6.76 1.94
C MET A 211 5.40 -7.93 1.27
N MET A 212 6.73 -7.84 1.14
CA MET A 212 7.55 -8.74 0.32
C MET A 212 7.37 -10.24 0.64
N PRO A 213 7.39 -10.71 1.91
CA PRO A 213 7.17 -12.13 2.23
C PRO A 213 5.84 -12.68 1.72
N TRP A 214 4.79 -11.86 1.66
CA TRP A 214 3.48 -12.29 1.18
C TRP A 214 3.48 -12.58 -0.32
N TYR A 215 4.28 -11.87 -1.11
CA TYR A 215 4.43 -12.15 -2.53
C TYR A 215 5.09 -13.51 -2.78
N PHE A 216 6.05 -13.90 -1.93
CA PHE A 216 6.63 -15.25 -1.96
C PHE A 216 5.60 -16.30 -1.54
N ALA A 217 4.89 -16.07 -0.43
CA ALA A 217 3.96 -17.04 0.13
C ALA A 217 2.75 -17.35 -0.77
N TYR A 218 2.37 -16.44 -1.67
CA TYR A 218 1.16 -16.54 -2.50
C TYR A 218 1.43 -16.65 -4.01
N ASP A 219 2.63 -17.08 -4.39
CA ASP A 219 3.03 -17.37 -5.77
C ASP A 219 2.93 -16.18 -6.73
N ARG A 220 3.16 -14.96 -6.24
CA ARG A 220 3.31 -13.78 -7.10
C ARG A 220 4.74 -13.73 -7.64
N VAL A 221 5.14 -14.77 -8.38
CA VAL A 221 6.54 -15.08 -8.74
C VAL A 221 7.30 -13.92 -9.35
N ASN A 222 6.67 -13.14 -10.23
CA ASN A 222 7.32 -11.98 -10.83
C ASN A 222 7.60 -10.89 -9.77
N TYR A 223 6.70 -10.68 -8.81
CA TYR A 223 6.87 -9.63 -7.79
C TYR A 223 7.82 -10.14 -6.72
N ALA A 224 7.70 -11.40 -6.32
CA ALA A 224 8.63 -12.07 -5.44
C ALA A 224 10.08 -11.98 -5.96
N ARG A 225 10.29 -12.10 -7.27
CA ARG A 225 11.62 -11.98 -7.89
C ARG A 225 12.18 -10.56 -7.89
N TYR A 226 11.35 -9.56 -8.23
CA TYR A 226 11.85 -8.20 -8.49
C TYR A 226 11.60 -7.18 -7.36
N LEU A 227 10.73 -7.46 -6.39
CA LEU A 227 10.59 -6.62 -5.19
C LEU A 227 11.87 -6.56 -4.33
N PRO A 228 12.59 -7.68 -4.08
CA PRO A 228 13.87 -7.61 -3.36
C PRO A 228 14.89 -6.74 -4.09
N VAL A 229 14.95 -6.86 -5.41
CA VAL A 229 15.83 -6.04 -6.28
C VAL A 229 15.45 -4.57 -6.16
N TYR A 230 14.18 -4.24 -6.40
CA TYR A 230 13.66 -2.90 -6.29
C TYR A 230 13.96 -2.30 -4.91
N TRP A 231 13.61 -3.02 -3.84
CA TRP A 231 13.81 -2.55 -2.48
C TRP A 231 15.29 -2.28 -2.19
N THR A 232 16.18 -3.21 -2.57
CA THR A 232 17.63 -3.07 -2.37
C THR A 232 18.19 -1.85 -3.11
N GLU A 233 17.79 -1.62 -4.35
CA GLU A 233 18.23 -0.43 -5.09
C GLU A 233 17.67 0.85 -4.46
N MET A 234 16.41 0.84 -4.02
CA MET A 234 15.75 2.02 -3.45
C MET A 234 16.29 2.42 -2.08
N VAL A 235 16.64 1.46 -1.20
CA VAL A 235 17.23 1.77 0.11
C VAL A 235 18.65 2.33 0.01
N ASN A 236 19.38 1.97 -1.05
CA ASN A 236 20.74 2.46 -1.30
C ASN A 236 20.78 3.76 -2.13
N LEU A 237 19.63 4.41 -2.37
CA LEU A 237 19.59 5.66 -3.13
C LEU A 237 20.35 6.80 -2.44
N GLU A 238 20.39 6.83 -1.12
CA GLU A 238 21.14 7.84 -0.38
C GLU A 238 22.63 7.85 -0.76
N GLU A 239 23.22 6.66 -0.90
CA GLU A 239 24.61 6.49 -1.30
C GLU A 239 24.80 6.65 -2.82
N ARG A 240 23.95 6.03 -3.64
CA ARG A 240 24.15 5.95 -5.10
C ARG A 240 23.67 7.20 -5.84
N HIS A 241 22.57 7.81 -5.39
CA HIS A 241 21.93 8.96 -6.04
C HIS A 241 21.38 9.95 -5.00
N PRO A 242 22.24 10.61 -4.21
CA PRO A 242 21.82 11.43 -3.07
C PRO A 242 20.86 12.56 -3.46
N SER A 243 21.02 13.16 -4.63
CA SER A 243 20.09 14.19 -5.12
C SER A 243 18.67 13.65 -5.31
N ILE A 244 18.52 12.47 -5.90
CA ILE A 244 17.22 11.83 -6.09
C ILE A 244 16.62 11.39 -4.76
N TYR A 245 17.44 10.87 -3.85
CA TYR A 245 17.00 10.52 -2.50
C TYR A 245 16.41 11.74 -1.76
N GLN A 246 17.07 12.89 -1.83
CA GLN A 246 16.56 14.13 -1.23
C GLN A 246 15.22 14.58 -1.84
N GLU A 247 15.04 14.43 -3.15
CA GLU A 247 13.75 14.72 -3.79
C GLU A 247 12.66 13.73 -3.37
N PHE A 248 13.00 12.46 -3.16
CA PHE A 248 12.04 11.47 -2.66
C PHE A 248 11.63 11.73 -1.21
N LEU A 249 12.55 12.17 -0.35
CA LEU A 249 12.22 12.59 1.02
C LEU A 249 11.24 13.77 1.07
N LYS A 250 11.23 14.62 0.03
CA LYS A 250 10.24 15.70 -0.14
C LYS A 250 8.90 15.24 -0.72
N GLY A 251 8.77 13.94 -1.03
CA GLY A 251 7.57 13.37 -1.65
C GLY A 251 7.50 13.50 -3.17
N HIS A 252 8.59 13.92 -3.85
CA HIS A 252 8.59 14.09 -5.32
C HIS A 252 8.68 12.77 -6.11
N PHE A 253 8.29 11.65 -5.49
CA PHE A 253 8.15 10.34 -6.15
C PHE A 253 6.68 10.02 -6.48
N VAL A 254 5.73 10.86 -6.04
CA VAL A 254 4.29 10.76 -6.29
C VAL A 254 3.78 12.02 -6.98
N VAL A 255 2.57 11.94 -7.57
CA VAL A 255 1.96 13.03 -8.33
C VAL A 255 0.89 13.74 -7.51
N GLN A 256 0.96 15.07 -7.46
CA GLN A 256 -0.10 15.93 -6.92
C GLN A 256 -0.96 16.49 -8.06
N ARG A 257 -2.27 16.26 -8.01
CA ARG A 257 -3.22 16.79 -9.02
C ARG A 257 -4.04 17.98 -8.55
N GLN A 258 -4.07 18.26 -7.25
CA GLN A 258 -4.79 19.37 -6.63
C GLN A 258 -4.04 19.86 -5.39
N GLN A 259 -4.14 21.16 -5.10
CA GLN A 259 -3.35 21.81 -4.03
C GLN A 259 -4.14 22.04 -2.73
N GLU A 260 -5.45 21.75 -2.71
CA GLU A 260 -6.34 22.13 -1.62
C GLU A 260 -6.30 21.20 -0.40
N CYS A 261 -5.79 19.96 -0.55
CA CYS A 261 -5.80 18.94 0.49
C CYS A 261 -4.41 18.30 0.68
N GLY A 262 -3.99 18.03 1.91
CA GLY A 262 -2.67 17.44 2.20
C GLY A 262 -2.55 15.92 1.96
N PHE A 263 -3.68 15.17 1.92
CA PHE A 263 -3.71 13.70 1.74
C PHE A 263 -4.29 13.33 0.37
N ASN A 264 -3.64 13.77 -0.72
CA ASN A 264 -4.20 13.64 -2.06
C ASN A 264 -3.21 13.22 -3.15
N LEU A 265 -1.96 12.95 -2.76
CA LEU A 265 -0.94 12.48 -3.68
C LEU A 265 -1.35 11.12 -4.28
N THR A 266 -0.93 10.85 -5.50
CA THR A 266 -1.35 9.68 -6.27
C THR A 266 -0.13 9.04 -6.94
N ALA A 267 -0.11 7.71 -6.99
CA ALA A 267 0.95 6.96 -7.64
C ALA A 267 1.10 7.34 -9.12
N CYS A 268 2.33 7.42 -9.62
CA CYS A 268 2.61 7.85 -10.99
C CYS A 268 1.94 6.93 -12.03
N ASP A 269 2.03 5.62 -11.84
CA ASP A 269 1.43 4.63 -12.72
C ASP A 269 -0.11 4.67 -12.70
N GLN A 270 -0.71 5.00 -11.55
CA GLN A 270 -2.16 5.26 -11.47
C GLN A 270 -2.57 6.49 -12.27
N VAL A 271 -1.80 7.56 -12.23
CA VAL A 271 -2.10 8.78 -12.99
C VAL A 271 -2.02 8.47 -14.49
N ILE A 272 -0.98 7.77 -14.93
CA ILE A 272 -0.83 7.35 -16.34
C ILE A 272 -2.04 6.52 -16.79
N GLU A 273 -2.52 5.58 -15.97
CA GLU A 273 -3.70 4.77 -16.31
C GLU A 273 -4.97 5.63 -16.43
N GLN A 274 -5.11 6.64 -15.57
CA GLN A 274 -6.29 7.51 -15.53
C GLN A 274 -6.32 8.62 -16.58
N THR A 275 -5.16 9.04 -17.10
CA THR A 275 -5.04 10.08 -18.12
C THR A 275 -4.67 9.46 -19.46
N PHE A 276 -3.38 9.21 -19.69
CA PHE A 276 -2.84 8.80 -20.98
C PHE A 276 -3.46 7.51 -21.50
N ASN A 277 -3.52 6.44 -20.69
CA ASN A 277 -4.05 5.17 -21.17
C ASN A 277 -5.55 5.21 -21.39
N ARG A 278 -6.29 5.89 -20.51
CA ARG A 278 -7.75 6.04 -20.66
C ARG A 278 -8.10 6.85 -21.90
N GLU A 279 -7.40 7.95 -22.14
CA GLU A 279 -7.61 8.81 -23.32
C GLU A 279 -7.15 8.12 -24.61
N SER A 280 -6.14 7.26 -24.54
CA SER A 280 -5.63 6.52 -25.71
C SER A 280 -6.40 5.22 -26.04
N LYS A 281 -7.27 4.75 -25.14
CA LYS A 281 -8.07 3.53 -25.33
C LYS A 281 -9.34 3.84 -26.12
N SER A 282 -9.36 3.49 -27.41
CA SER A 282 -10.59 3.42 -28.22
C SER A 282 -11.23 2.03 -28.15
N LYS A 283 -12.44 1.84 -28.72
CA LYS A 283 -13.13 0.52 -28.77
C LYS A 283 -12.30 -0.61 -29.42
N GLY A 284 -11.18 -0.29 -30.09
CA GLY A 284 -10.27 -1.26 -30.73
C GLY A 284 -8.89 -1.41 -30.08
N GLY A 285 -8.62 -0.81 -28.92
CA GLY A 285 -7.30 -0.82 -28.27
C GLY A 285 -6.58 0.54 -28.26
N LEU A 286 -5.28 0.53 -27.95
CA LEU A 286 -4.43 1.74 -27.90
C LEU A 286 -4.18 2.27 -29.31
N THR A 287 -4.68 3.47 -29.60
CA THR A 287 -4.36 4.20 -30.84
C THR A 287 -3.36 5.30 -30.52
N TYR A 288 -2.08 5.09 -30.83
CA TYR A 288 -1.09 6.16 -30.87
C TYR A 288 -1.29 6.95 -32.16
N HIS A 289 -1.77 8.20 -32.07
CA HIS A 289 -1.61 9.15 -33.16
C HIS A 289 -0.20 9.75 -33.03
N THR A 290 0.68 9.35 -33.95
CA THR A 290 2.01 9.95 -34.15
C THR A 290 1.93 11.41 -34.53
#